data_AF-A0A2P6NF66-F1
#
_entry.id   AF-A0A2P6NF66-F1
#
_cell.length_a   1.000
_cell.length_b   1.000
_cell.length_c   1.000
_cell.angle_alpha   90.00
_cell.angle_beta   90.00
_cell.angle_gamma   90.00
#
_symmetry.space_group_name_H-M   'P 1'
#
loop_
_entity.id
_entity.type
_entity.pdbx_description
1 polymer ?
#
loop_
_entity_poly.entity_id
_entity_poly.type
_entity_poly.pdbx_seq_one_letter_code
_entity_poly.pdbx_strand_id
1 'polypeptide(L)'
;MLSTQEQYRSFLITGHMRWESREWTEFTEHILRWVSTHTPPEDAYTTERPILFDKSSGRMPPLPTCFLYKGKYIPSSDTDGLFWKPSRGQVVVGDHLLRRYHYATLEDVKLRRQVSYLKDNSQYCMVEYSTGPTRLPVCLSTLQTLPDRDLTSLIVTVARHLCDPQGCSAITQKEARERMYLATSGRKLPKIETEFDPFNQPPQMPTVAVRLNGQMYPDVMRTCSATLDVKKEVDEELWQMTNFNLDADIWTRRY
;
A
#
# COMPACT_ATOMS: atom_id res chain seq x y z
N MET A 1 6.74 -12.26 -16.46
CA MET A 1 6.16 -11.34 -15.45
C MET A 1 4.68 -11.24 -15.75
N LEU A 2 3.82 -11.29 -14.74
CA LEU A 2 2.38 -11.03 -14.92
C LEU A 2 2.20 -9.62 -15.46
N SER A 3 1.21 -9.43 -16.34
CA SER A 3 0.80 -8.08 -16.74
C SER A 3 0.34 -7.28 -15.52
N THR A 4 0.48 -5.96 -15.58
CA THR A 4 0.05 -5.04 -14.52
C THR A 4 -1.40 -5.30 -14.08
N GLN A 5 -2.30 -5.61 -15.03
CA GLN A 5 -3.70 -5.91 -14.73
C GLN A 5 -3.88 -7.25 -14.00
N GLU A 6 -3.13 -8.29 -14.37
CA GLU A 6 -3.14 -9.58 -13.67
C GLU A 6 -2.58 -9.47 -12.25
N GLN A 7 -1.57 -8.64 -12.04
CA GLN A 7 -1.04 -8.36 -10.70
C GLN A 7 -2.13 -7.72 -9.82
N TYR A 8 -2.84 -6.70 -10.32
CA TYR A 8 -3.95 -6.10 -9.57
C TYR A 8 -5.10 -7.08 -9.34
N ARG A 9 -5.46 -7.94 -10.30
CA ARG A 9 -6.47 -8.98 -10.11
C ARG A 9 -6.07 -9.97 -9.01
N SER A 10 -4.82 -10.44 -9.04
CA SER A 10 -4.28 -11.31 -8.00
C SER A 10 -4.29 -10.63 -6.63
N PHE A 11 -3.91 -9.36 -6.56
CA PHE A 11 -4.00 -8.56 -5.33
C PHE A 11 -5.44 -8.48 -4.80
N LEU A 12 -6.43 -8.23 -5.66
CA LEU A 12 -7.83 -8.15 -5.23
C LEU A 12 -8.38 -9.47 -4.66
N ILE A 13 -7.77 -10.60 -5.00
CA ILE A 13 -8.12 -11.94 -4.49
C ILE A 13 -7.33 -12.28 -3.22
N THR A 14 -6.02 -12.02 -3.25
CA THR A 14 -5.08 -12.49 -2.22
C THR A 14 -4.81 -11.47 -1.11
N GLY A 15 -5.12 -10.20 -1.34
CA GLY A 15 -4.73 -9.08 -0.48
C GLY A 15 -3.24 -8.74 -0.52
N HIS A 16 -2.43 -9.49 -1.27
CA HIS A 16 -0.99 -9.30 -1.36
C HIS A 16 -0.62 -8.51 -2.59
N MET A 17 0.18 -7.47 -2.40
CA MET A 17 0.69 -6.64 -3.48
C MET A 17 2.14 -6.27 -3.25
N ARG A 18 2.90 -6.29 -4.35
CA ARG A 18 4.33 -5.99 -4.40
C ARG A 18 4.59 -5.20 -5.68
N TRP A 19 5.32 -4.09 -5.54
CA TRP A 19 5.71 -3.24 -6.65
C TRP A 19 7.23 -3.12 -6.73
N GLU A 20 7.79 -3.34 -7.91
CA GLU A 20 9.15 -2.91 -8.25
C GLU A 20 9.21 -1.38 -8.48
N SER A 21 10.42 -0.82 -8.62
CA SER A 21 10.64 0.64 -8.70
C SER A 21 9.71 1.37 -9.69
N ARG A 22 9.62 0.81 -10.90
CA ARG A 22 8.82 1.35 -11.99
C ARG A 22 7.33 1.19 -11.70
N GLU A 23 6.92 0.02 -11.25
CA GLU A 23 5.52 -0.29 -10.94
C GLU A 23 4.99 0.58 -9.79
N TRP A 24 5.82 0.89 -8.78
CA TRP A 24 5.44 1.80 -7.69
C TRP A 24 5.21 3.23 -8.19
N THR A 25 6.05 3.66 -9.13
CA THR A 25 5.92 4.99 -9.76
C THR A 25 4.67 5.06 -10.63
N GLU A 26 4.43 4.06 -11.48
CA GLU A 26 3.22 3.94 -12.29
C GLU A 26 1.96 3.87 -11.41
N PHE A 27 2.00 3.11 -10.33
CA PHE A 27 0.86 3.02 -9.41
C PHE A 27 0.59 4.33 -8.66
N THR A 28 1.63 5.02 -8.20
CA THR A 28 1.50 6.37 -7.62
C THR A 28 0.82 7.32 -8.61
N GLU A 29 1.21 7.25 -9.88
CA GLU A 29 0.59 8.04 -10.94
C GLU A 29 -0.88 7.64 -11.17
N HIS A 30 -1.21 6.35 -11.16
CA HIS A 30 -2.59 5.88 -11.27
C HIS A 30 -3.48 6.36 -10.12
N ILE A 31 -2.99 6.31 -8.87
CA ILE A 31 -3.72 6.88 -7.72
C ILE A 31 -4.02 8.35 -7.97
N LEU A 32 -2.99 9.13 -8.33
CA LEU A 32 -3.14 10.57 -8.53
C LEU A 32 -4.05 10.93 -9.70
N ARG A 33 -3.99 10.17 -10.81
CA ARG A 33 -4.92 10.33 -11.93
C ARG A 33 -6.35 10.01 -11.52
N TRP A 34 -6.56 8.96 -10.74
CA TRP A 34 -7.88 8.57 -10.28
C TRP A 34 -8.50 9.65 -9.36
N VAL A 35 -7.78 10.13 -8.35
CA VAL A 35 -8.27 11.19 -7.43
C VAL A 35 -8.38 12.57 -8.09
N SER A 36 -7.80 12.76 -9.29
CA SER A 36 -7.97 14.00 -10.05
C SER A 36 -9.34 14.10 -10.73
N THR A 37 -10.02 12.97 -10.91
CA THR A 37 -11.33 12.85 -11.58
C THR A 37 -12.42 12.29 -10.66
N HIS A 38 -12.04 11.69 -9.54
CA HIS A 38 -12.93 11.09 -8.55
C HIS A 38 -12.64 11.64 -7.16
N THR A 39 -13.66 11.67 -6.30
CA THR A 39 -13.47 12.05 -4.90
C THR A 39 -13.05 10.81 -4.10
N PRO A 40 -11.84 10.78 -3.53
CA PRO A 40 -11.44 9.68 -2.64
C PRO A 40 -12.26 9.70 -1.34
N PRO A 41 -12.37 8.55 -0.64
CA PRO A 41 -12.90 8.51 0.72
C PRO A 41 -12.23 9.54 1.64
N GLU A 42 -12.98 10.15 2.57
CA GLU A 42 -12.47 11.23 3.43
C GLU A 42 -11.34 10.79 4.38
N ASP A 43 -11.33 9.50 4.74
CA ASP A 43 -10.29 8.86 5.54
C ASP A 43 -9.04 8.49 4.71
N ALA A 44 -9.10 8.51 3.38
CA ALA A 44 -7.96 8.16 2.54
C ALA A 44 -6.94 9.29 2.36
N TYR A 45 -7.27 10.53 2.73
CA TYR A 45 -6.40 11.70 2.56
C TYR A 45 -6.40 12.63 3.77
N THR A 46 -5.39 13.49 3.84
CA THR A 46 -5.35 14.60 4.79
C THR A 46 -5.23 15.96 4.07
N THR A 47 -5.84 16.99 4.61
CA THR A 47 -5.63 18.40 4.20
C THR A 47 -4.64 19.12 5.11
N GLU A 48 -4.42 18.57 6.30
CA GLU A 48 -3.50 19.10 7.30
C GLU A 48 -2.19 18.34 7.28
N ARG A 49 -1.10 19.01 7.65
CA ARG A 49 0.22 18.38 7.72
C ARG A 49 0.34 17.63 9.03
N PRO A 50 0.59 16.31 8.99
CA PRO A 50 0.84 15.56 10.21
C PRO A 50 2.17 16.01 10.82
N ILE A 51 2.20 16.20 12.14
CA ILE A 51 3.44 16.36 12.90
C ILE A 51 4.01 14.96 13.11
N LEU A 52 5.00 14.60 12.28
CA LEU A 52 5.61 13.27 12.31
C LEU A 52 6.88 13.22 13.16
N PHE A 53 7.56 14.35 13.30
CA PHE A 53 8.85 14.45 13.95
C PHE A 53 8.74 15.36 15.17
N ASP A 54 8.24 14.80 16.27
CA ASP A 54 8.18 15.51 17.53
C ASP A 54 9.57 15.54 18.19
N LYS A 55 10.21 16.71 18.14
CA LYS A 55 11.52 16.98 18.75
C LYS A 55 11.54 16.70 20.26
N SER A 56 10.40 16.78 20.95
CA SER A 56 10.31 16.57 22.40
C SER A 56 10.31 15.09 22.77
N SER A 57 9.75 14.23 21.90
CA SER A 57 9.70 12.79 22.12
C SER A 57 11.02 12.07 21.83
N GLY A 58 11.85 12.64 20.95
CA GLY A 58 13.07 11.99 20.43
C GLY A 58 12.81 10.69 19.67
N ARG A 59 11.54 10.35 19.38
CA ARG A 59 11.18 9.09 18.71
C ARG A 59 11.00 9.32 17.23
N MET A 60 11.71 8.53 16.43
CA MET A 60 11.51 8.47 15.00
C MET A 60 10.19 7.73 14.69
N PRO A 61 9.31 8.26 13.82
CA PRO A 61 8.12 7.54 13.39
C PRO A 61 8.51 6.29 12.57
N PRO A 62 7.60 5.32 12.40
CA PRO A 62 7.87 4.17 11.54
C PRO A 62 8.03 4.62 10.09
N LEU A 63 9.22 4.41 9.51
CA LEU A 63 9.56 4.78 8.13
C LEU A 63 9.74 3.53 7.25
N PRO A 64 9.34 3.57 5.96
CA PRO A 64 8.78 4.72 5.27
C PRO A 64 7.30 4.96 5.60
N THR A 65 6.89 6.22 5.78
CA THR A 65 5.49 6.61 5.95
C THR A 65 4.99 7.27 4.67
N CYS A 66 3.82 6.85 4.19
CA CYS A 66 3.22 7.38 2.97
C CYS A 66 1.73 7.73 3.16
N PHE A 67 1.31 8.84 2.57
CA PHE A 67 -0.09 9.28 2.62
C PHE A 67 -0.46 10.17 1.44
N LEU A 68 -1.75 10.23 1.15
CA LEU A 68 -2.34 11.17 0.22
C LEU A 68 -2.63 12.51 0.93
N TYR A 69 -2.17 13.60 0.33
CA TYR A 69 -2.43 14.96 0.81
C TYR A 69 -3.25 15.73 -0.22
N LYS A 70 -4.28 16.45 0.24
CA LYS A 70 -5.11 17.33 -0.58
C LYS A 70 -4.65 18.78 -0.41
N GLY A 71 -4.09 19.33 -1.47
CA GLY A 71 -3.58 20.69 -1.58
C GLY A 71 -2.14 20.73 -2.08
N LYS A 72 -1.56 21.94 -2.09
CA LYS A 72 -0.16 22.13 -2.47
C LYS A 72 0.78 21.85 -1.31
N TYR A 73 1.61 20.82 -1.44
CA TYR A 73 2.62 20.49 -0.44
C TYR A 73 3.92 21.29 -0.64
N ILE A 74 3.86 22.59 -0.37
CA ILE A 74 5.01 23.52 -0.45
C ILE A 74 5.97 23.38 0.74
N PRO A 75 7.24 23.78 0.64
CA PRO A 75 8.12 23.89 1.81
C PRO A 75 7.47 24.86 2.83
N SER A 76 7.24 24.40 4.05
CA SER A 76 6.47 25.14 5.07
C SER A 76 7.27 25.34 6.35
N SER A 77 8.58 25.62 6.24
CA SER A 77 9.45 25.70 7.42
C SER A 77 9.45 24.35 8.17
N ASP A 78 8.87 24.30 9.37
CA ASP A 78 8.92 23.22 10.35
C ASP A 78 7.54 22.68 10.78
N THR A 79 6.49 22.94 10.00
CA THR A 79 5.10 22.51 10.35
C THR A 79 4.92 21.00 10.52
N ASP A 80 5.77 20.17 9.91
CA ASP A 80 5.76 18.71 10.07
C ASP A 80 6.81 18.21 11.09
N GLY A 81 7.45 19.14 11.81
CA GLY A 81 8.41 18.90 12.89
C GLY A 81 9.88 19.14 12.51
N LEU A 82 10.21 19.27 11.21
CA LEU A 82 11.59 19.44 10.75
C LEU A 82 11.74 20.54 9.71
N PHE A 83 12.92 21.15 9.66
CA PHE A 83 13.30 22.05 8.57
C PHE A 83 13.81 21.26 7.36
N TRP A 84 13.05 21.31 6.28
CA TRP A 84 13.36 20.56 5.06
C TRP A 84 14.09 21.42 4.03
N LYS A 85 15.30 21.02 3.65
CA LYS A 85 16.06 21.64 2.56
C LYS A 85 15.55 21.11 1.21
N PRO A 86 15.07 21.97 0.30
CA PRO A 86 14.65 21.53 -1.03
C PRO A 86 15.84 21.05 -1.86
N SER A 87 15.61 20.09 -2.75
CA SER A 87 16.57 19.70 -3.78
C SER A 87 16.65 20.73 -4.92
N ARG A 88 17.41 20.43 -5.98
CA ARG A 88 17.60 21.29 -7.17
C ARG A 88 16.35 21.54 -8.02
N GLY A 89 15.20 20.95 -7.69
CA GLY A 89 13.95 21.19 -8.40
C GLY A 89 13.03 19.98 -8.45
N GLN A 90 12.02 20.06 -9.32
CA GLN A 90 11.14 18.93 -9.63
C GLN A 90 11.73 18.09 -10.76
N VAL A 91 11.51 16.78 -10.71
CA VAL A 91 11.87 15.83 -11.76
C VAL A 91 10.59 15.20 -12.33
N VAL A 92 10.61 14.87 -13.62
CA VAL A 92 9.55 14.06 -14.25
C VAL A 92 9.87 12.60 -13.97
N VAL A 93 8.90 11.85 -13.43
CA VAL A 93 9.06 10.45 -13.03
C VAL A 93 7.83 9.66 -13.47
N GLY A 94 7.84 9.17 -14.71
CA GLY A 94 6.65 8.62 -15.37
C GLY A 94 6.20 9.54 -16.50
N ASP A 95 4.93 9.43 -16.91
CA ASP A 95 4.44 10.16 -18.09
C ASP A 95 3.99 11.58 -17.71
N HIS A 96 3.17 11.69 -16.66
CA HIS A 96 2.56 12.94 -16.20
C HIS A 96 2.85 13.22 -14.72
N LEU A 97 3.67 12.39 -14.07
CA LEU A 97 4.01 12.52 -12.66
C LEU A 97 5.29 13.36 -12.48
N LEU A 98 5.17 14.41 -11.66
CA LEU A 98 6.27 15.22 -11.19
C LEU A 98 6.60 14.84 -9.76
N ARG A 99 7.87 14.95 -9.39
CA ARG A 99 8.35 14.66 -8.05
C ARG A 99 9.35 15.68 -7.56
N ARG A 100 9.20 16.09 -6.31
CA ARG A 100 10.13 17.00 -5.61
C ARG A 100 10.68 16.31 -4.37
N TYR A 101 11.98 16.46 -4.16
CA TYR A 101 12.67 15.90 -3.01
C TYR A 101 13.06 17.01 -2.04
N HIS A 102 12.97 16.69 -0.75
CA HIS A 102 13.51 17.52 0.31
C HIS A 102 14.26 16.62 1.28
N TYR A 103 15.24 17.21 1.97
CA TYR A 103 16.11 16.48 2.88
C TYR A 103 16.19 17.19 4.23
N ALA A 104 16.25 16.40 5.28
CA ALA A 104 16.48 16.86 6.64
C ALA A 104 17.46 15.89 7.34
N THR A 105 17.97 16.30 8.48
CA THR A 105 18.77 15.43 9.35
C THR A 105 18.18 15.52 10.75
N LEU A 106 17.91 14.36 11.35
CA LEU A 106 17.45 14.22 12.73
C LEU A 106 18.37 13.21 13.40
N GLU A 107 19.06 13.61 14.46
CA GLU A 107 19.96 12.71 15.23
C GLU A 107 20.93 11.92 14.33
N ASP A 108 21.64 12.63 13.44
CA ASP A 108 22.56 12.09 12.42
C ASP A 108 21.92 11.17 11.36
N VAL A 109 20.62 10.88 11.44
CA VAL A 109 19.88 10.16 10.40
C VAL A 109 19.45 11.12 9.30
N LYS A 110 19.87 10.82 8.07
CA LYS A 110 19.42 11.55 6.87
C LYS A 110 18.00 11.12 6.52
N LEU A 111 17.12 12.10 6.43
CA LEU A 111 15.72 11.92 6.07
C LEU A 111 15.46 12.50 4.69
N ARG A 112 14.56 11.86 3.96
CA ARG A 112 14.08 12.28 2.64
C ARG A 112 12.57 12.38 2.67
N ARG A 113 12.05 13.52 2.23
CA ARG A 113 10.64 13.74 1.93
C ARG A 113 10.46 13.84 0.43
N GLN A 114 9.70 12.91 -0.12
CA GLN A 114 9.31 12.85 -1.51
C GLN A 114 7.87 13.32 -1.65
N VAL A 115 7.62 14.26 -2.55
CA VAL A 115 6.27 14.74 -2.89
C VAL A 115 6.04 14.49 -4.37
N SER A 116 5.06 13.67 -4.71
CA SER A 116 4.69 13.35 -6.10
C SER A 116 3.31 13.93 -6.43
N TYR A 117 3.15 14.55 -7.59
CA TYR A 117 1.92 15.23 -8.04
C TYR A 117 1.83 15.22 -9.56
N LEU A 118 0.63 15.36 -10.13
CA LEU A 118 0.49 15.42 -11.58
C LEU A 118 0.91 16.78 -12.12
N LYS A 119 1.48 16.79 -13.32
CA LYS A 119 1.87 18.00 -14.04
C LYS A 119 0.69 18.95 -14.27
N ASP A 120 -0.46 18.38 -14.63
CA ASP A 120 -1.65 19.15 -15.02
C ASP A 120 -2.66 19.32 -13.88
N ASN A 121 -2.49 18.60 -12.75
CA ASN A 121 -3.34 18.73 -11.58
C ASN A 121 -2.55 18.52 -10.27
N SER A 122 -2.40 19.60 -9.49
CA SER A 122 -1.70 19.60 -8.20
C SER A 122 -2.63 19.68 -6.98
N GLN A 123 -3.92 19.34 -7.14
CA GLN A 123 -4.87 19.32 -6.02
C GLN A 123 -4.60 18.19 -5.03
N TYR A 124 -4.03 17.08 -5.50
CA TYR A 124 -3.59 15.98 -4.64
C TYR A 124 -2.11 15.72 -4.88
N CYS A 125 -1.42 15.28 -3.82
CA CYS A 125 -0.07 14.79 -3.92
C CYS A 125 0.15 13.60 -3.00
N MET A 126 0.99 12.68 -3.43
CA MET A 126 1.46 11.56 -2.62
C MET A 126 2.73 12.01 -1.88
N VAL A 127 2.73 11.91 -0.56
CA VAL A 127 3.86 12.29 0.29
C VAL A 127 4.46 11.04 0.90
N GLU A 128 5.78 10.89 0.80
CA GLU A 128 6.54 9.77 1.35
C GLU A 128 7.73 10.31 2.17
N TYR A 129 7.84 9.86 3.41
CA TYR A 129 8.99 10.10 4.28
C TYR A 129 9.81 8.81 4.38
N SER A 130 11.14 8.91 4.28
CA SER A 130 12.05 7.74 4.32
C SER A 130 13.44 8.13 4.83
N THR A 131 14.24 7.16 5.30
CA THR A 131 15.65 7.34 5.70
C THR A 131 16.64 7.23 4.52
N GLY A 132 16.15 7.19 3.29
CA GLY A 132 16.97 6.95 2.10
C GLY A 132 16.10 6.77 0.86
N PRO A 133 16.64 6.18 -0.23
CA PRO A 133 15.85 5.75 -1.37
C PRO A 133 14.67 4.86 -0.95
N THR A 134 13.63 4.83 -1.77
CA THR A 134 12.45 3.98 -1.52
C THR A 134 12.93 2.53 -1.51
N ARG A 135 12.62 1.80 -0.44
CA ARG A 135 13.02 0.39 -0.32
C ARG A 135 12.22 -0.42 -1.34
N LEU A 136 12.92 -1.23 -2.12
CA LEU A 136 12.34 -2.05 -3.16
C LEU A 136 12.54 -3.53 -2.85
N PRO A 137 11.55 -4.37 -3.15
CA PRO A 137 10.22 -4.00 -3.64
C PRO A 137 9.37 -3.29 -2.57
N VAL A 138 8.41 -2.45 -2.99
CA VAL A 138 7.40 -1.92 -2.07
C VAL A 138 6.33 -2.99 -1.87
N CYS A 139 6.13 -3.44 -0.64
CA CYS A 139 5.06 -4.37 -0.30
C CYS A 139 3.93 -3.63 0.41
N LEU A 140 2.68 -3.91 0.04
CA LEU A 140 1.53 -3.28 0.71
C LEU A 140 1.52 -3.54 2.22
N SER A 141 1.94 -4.73 2.65
CA SER A 141 2.01 -5.13 4.06
C SER A 141 3.06 -4.37 4.88
N THR A 142 4.05 -3.74 4.23
CA THR A 142 5.11 -2.98 4.91
C THR A 142 4.93 -1.47 4.76
N LEU A 143 3.92 -1.04 3.99
CA LEU A 143 3.62 0.37 3.77
C LEU A 143 3.00 0.96 5.03
N GLN A 144 3.69 1.91 5.65
CA GLN A 144 3.16 2.62 6.81
C GLN A 144 2.33 3.80 6.35
N THR A 145 1.12 3.96 6.90
CA THR A 145 0.24 5.10 6.67
C THR A 145 0.12 5.94 7.94
N LEU A 146 -0.64 7.03 7.88
CA LEU A 146 -1.01 7.75 9.11
C LEU A 146 -2.03 6.92 9.90
N PRO A 147 -2.01 6.94 11.24
CA PRO A 147 -2.88 6.09 12.07
C PRO A 147 -4.37 6.18 11.75
N ASP A 148 -4.85 7.38 11.40
CA ASP A 148 -6.26 7.66 11.10
C ASP A 148 -6.54 7.74 9.60
N ARG A 149 -5.57 7.35 8.75
CA ARG A 149 -5.72 7.41 7.29
C ARG A 149 -5.51 6.06 6.65
N ASP A 150 -6.56 5.59 5.98
CA ASP A 150 -6.54 4.31 5.27
C ASP A 150 -6.20 4.53 3.80
N LEU A 151 -4.91 4.49 3.48
CA LEU A 151 -4.47 4.50 2.10
C LEU A 151 -4.79 3.16 1.39
N THR A 152 -4.93 2.07 2.15
CA THR A 152 -5.17 0.74 1.59
C THR A 152 -6.55 0.64 0.94
N SER A 153 -7.59 1.26 1.51
CA SER A 153 -8.91 1.35 0.87
C SER A 153 -8.86 2.04 -0.49
N LEU A 154 -8.08 3.12 -0.60
CA LEU A 154 -7.86 3.83 -1.87
C LEU A 154 -7.08 2.96 -2.86
N ILE A 155 -6.06 2.26 -2.41
CA ILE A 155 -5.28 1.31 -3.23
C ILE A 155 -6.20 0.24 -3.83
N VAL A 156 -7.08 -0.36 -3.02
CA VAL A 156 -8.08 -1.35 -3.46
C VAL A 156 -9.04 -0.73 -4.49
N THR A 157 -9.50 0.50 -4.24
CA THR A 157 -10.43 1.20 -5.13
C THR A 157 -9.79 1.46 -6.50
N VAL A 158 -8.56 1.94 -6.53
CA VAL A 158 -7.82 2.20 -7.76
C VAL A 158 -7.49 0.89 -8.48
N ALA A 159 -7.08 -0.16 -7.76
CA ALA A 159 -6.85 -1.48 -8.35
C ALA A 159 -8.11 -2.03 -9.03
N ARG A 160 -9.28 -1.92 -8.40
CA ARG A 160 -10.57 -2.28 -9.02
C ARG A 160 -10.82 -1.50 -10.29
N HIS A 161 -10.62 -0.19 -10.25
CA HIS A 161 -10.80 0.67 -11.42
C HIS A 161 -9.83 0.31 -12.56
N LEU A 162 -8.58 -0.04 -12.27
CA LEU A 162 -7.62 -0.47 -13.30
C LEU A 162 -7.98 -1.83 -13.90
N CYS A 163 -8.55 -2.74 -13.10
CA CYS A 163 -9.02 -4.03 -13.60
C CYS A 163 -10.31 -3.93 -14.41
N ASP A 164 -11.19 -2.99 -14.06
CA ASP A 164 -12.51 -2.77 -14.66
C ASP A 164 -12.87 -1.26 -14.69
N PRO A 165 -12.34 -0.52 -15.69
CA PRO A 165 -12.50 0.94 -15.76
C PRO A 165 -13.95 1.41 -15.99
N GLN A 166 -14.78 0.55 -16.57
CA GLN A 166 -16.18 0.85 -16.89
C GLN A 166 -17.13 0.49 -15.74
N GLY A 167 -16.64 -0.08 -14.65
CA GLY A 167 -17.49 -0.58 -13.57
C GLY A 167 -18.41 -1.72 -14.05
N CYS A 168 -17.99 -2.46 -15.09
CA CYS A 168 -18.68 -3.61 -15.64
C CYS A 168 -18.77 -4.80 -14.68
N SER A 169 -18.43 -4.64 -13.40
CA SER A 169 -18.95 -5.47 -12.31
C SER A 169 -20.48 -5.47 -12.22
N ALA A 170 -21.18 -4.51 -12.84
CA ALA A 170 -22.63 -4.59 -13.06
C ALA A 170 -23.01 -5.63 -14.15
N ILE A 171 -22.13 -5.85 -15.14
CA ILE A 171 -22.27 -6.94 -16.11
C ILE A 171 -22.16 -8.28 -15.36
N THR A 172 -21.31 -8.41 -14.33
CA THR A 172 -21.29 -9.62 -13.50
C THR A 172 -22.49 -9.74 -12.55
N GLN A 173 -23.12 -8.69 -12.04
CA GLN A 173 -24.34 -8.86 -11.21
C GLN A 173 -25.56 -9.28 -12.02
N LYS A 174 -25.83 -8.63 -13.16
CA LYS A 174 -26.96 -9.00 -14.02
C LYS A 174 -26.73 -10.37 -14.66
N GLU A 175 -25.54 -10.64 -15.17
CA GLU A 175 -25.19 -11.97 -15.71
C GLU A 175 -25.14 -13.04 -14.61
N ALA A 176 -24.68 -12.72 -13.39
CA ALA A 176 -24.76 -13.68 -12.27
C ALA A 176 -26.20 -13.95 -11.89
N ARG A 177 -27.08 -12.94 -11.88
CA ARG A 177 -28.50 -13.10 -11.57
C ARG A 177 -29.23 -13.85 -12.67
N GLU A 178 -28.90 -13.59 -13.94
CA GLU A 178 -29.41 -14.34 -15.09
C GLU A 178 -28.89 -15.78 -15.11
N ARG A 179 -27.61 -16.03 -14.77
CA ARG A 179 -27.06 -17.38 -14.61
C ARG A 179 -27.71 -18.13 -13.46
N MET A 180 -27.96 -17.46 -12.33
CA MET A 180 -28.69 -18.03 -11.20
C MET A 180 -30.13 -18.38 -11.61
N TYR A 181 -30.80 -17.49 -12.34
CA TYR A 181 -32.12 -17.76 -12.91
C TYR A 181 -32.10 -18.95 -13.91
N LEU A 182 -31.12 -19.02 -14.80
CA LEU A 182 -30.95 -20.11 -15.76
C LEU A 182 -30.66 -21.45 -15.07
N ALA A 183 -29.85 -21.45 -14.00
CA ALA A 183 -29.55 -22.63 -13.19
C ALA A 183 -30.81 -23.13 -12.45
N THR A 184 -31.59 -22.23 -11.84
CA THR A 184 -32.85 -22.59 -11.16
C THR A 184 -33.96 -23.05 -12.12
N SER A 185 -33.93 -22.61 -13.38
CA SER A 185 -34.91 -23.00 -14.40
C SER A 185 -34.49 -24.23 -15.22
N GLY A 186 -33.39 -24.89 -14.87
CA GLY A 186 -32.90 -26.10 -15.55
C GLY A 186 -32.44 -25.88 -16.99
N ARG A 187 -32.17 -24.62 -17.37
CA ARG A 187 -31.71 -24.27 -18.71
C ARG A 187 -30.19 -24.42 -18.80
N LYS A 188 -29.70 -24.76 -20.00
CA LYS A 188 -28.27 -24.92 -20.27
C LYS A 188 -27.55 -23.59 -20.06
N LEU A 189 -26.59 -23.58 -19.13
CA LEU A 189 -25.78 -22.40 -18.85
C LEU A 189 -24.91 -22.05 -20.06
N PRO A 190 -24.68 -20.75 -20.35
CA PRO A 190 -23.69 -20.34 -21.33
C PRO A 190 -22.33 -20.95 -20.97
N LYS A 191 -21.57 -21.37 -21.98
CA LYS A 191 -20.22 -21.88 -21.76
C LYS A 191 -19.39 -20.72 -21.19
N ILE A 192 -18.90 -20.88 -19.96
CA ILE A 192 -17.94 -19.94 -19.39
C ILE A 192 -16.69 -20.06 -20.27
N GLU A 193 -16.30 -19.00 -20.96
CA GLU A 193 -14.95 -18.92 -21.53
C GLU A 193 -14.00 -19.12 -20.35
N THR A 194 -13.23 -20.20 -20.39
CA THR A 194 -12.40 -20.68 -19.30
C THR A 194 -11.22 -19.74 -19.06
N GLU A 195 -11.49 -18.57 -18.50
CA GLU A 195 -10.46 -17.70 -17.94
C GLU A 195 -10.70 -17.38 -16.46
N PHE A 196 -11.93 -17.43 -15.93
CA PHE A 196 -12.13 -17.29 -14.47
C PHE A 196 -13.57 -17.66 -14.01
N ASP A 197 -13.71 -18.70 -13.19
CA ASP A 197 -14.93 -18.99 -12.43
C ASP A 197 -14.61 -19.01 -10.92
N PRO A 198 -14.89 -17.90 -10.19
CA PRO A 198 -14.54 -17.78 -8.77
C PRO A 198 -15.37 -18.70 -7.86
N PHE A 199 -16.42 -19.35 -8.36
CA PHE A 199 -17.28 -20.24 -7.59
C PHE A 199 -16.99 -21.74 -7.81
N ASN A 200 -16.11 -22.07 -8.76
CA ASN A 200 -15.67 -23.45 -9.03
C ASN A 200 -14.32 -23.80 -8.40
N GLN A 201 -13.79 -22.94 -7.53
CA GLN A 201 -12.55 -23.25 -6.81
C GLN A 201 -12.85 -24.07 -5.55
N PRO A 202 -12.14 -25.18 -5.31
CA PRO A 202 -12.26 -25.89 -4.04
C PRO A 202 -11.92 -24.95 -2.88
N PRO A 203 -12.66 -24.98 -1.77
CA PRO A 203 -12.38 -24.12 -0.61
C PRO A 203 -10.94 -24.34 -0.14
N GLN A 204 -10.18 -23.24 -0.04
CA GLN A 204 -8.74 -23.24 0.28
C GLN A 204 -8.45 -23.44 1.79
N MET A 205 -9.49 -23.56 2.63
CA MET A 205 -9.34 -23.97 4.02
C MET A 205 -9.88 -25.40 4.19
N PRO A 206 -9.22 -26.28 4.97
CA PRO A 206 -9.83 -27.53 5.37
C PRO A 206 -11.14 -27.20 6.09
N THR A 207 -12.26 -27.70 5.55
CA THR A 207 -13.58 -27.54 6.17
C THR A 207 -13.56 -28.24 7.52
N VAL A 208 -13.27 -27.51 8.59
CA VAL A 208 -13.47 -28.01 9.95
C VAL A 208 -14.98 -28.08 10.15
N ALA A 209 -15.50 -29.30 10.21
CA ALA A 209 -16.90 -29.52 10.53
C ALA A 209 -17.16 -29.02 11.96
N VAL A 210 -17.75 -27.83 12.08
CA VAL A 210 -18.28 -27.35 13.36
C VAL A 210 -19.50 -28.20 13.70
N ARG A 211 -19.30 -29.21 14.55
CA ARG A 211 -20.42 -29.88 15.22
C ARG A 211 -21.03 -28.92 16.22
N LEU A 212 -22.21 -28.40 15.90
CA LEU A 212 -23.07 -27.72 16.87
C LEU A 212 -23.70 -28.79 17.78
N ASN A 213 -22.93 -29.29 18.75
CA ASN A 213 -23.50 -30.03 19.88
C ASN A 213 -23.68 -29.07 21.04
N GLY A 214 -24.94 -28.76 21.34
CA GLY A 214 -25.33 -28.03 22.52
C GLY A 214 -24.99 -28.82 23.77
N GLN A 215 -24.10 -28.28 24.60
CA GLN A 215 -24.07 -28.49 26.04
C GLN A 215 -23.20 -27.41 26.69
N MET A 216 -23.84 -26.61 27.55
CA MET A 216 -23.18 -25.71 28.50
C MET A 216 -22.25 -26.50 29.42
N TYR A 217 -21.02 -26.02 29.65
CA TYR A 217 -20.35 -26.02 30.96
C TYR A 217 -19.31 -24.87 31.02
N PRO A 218 -19.07 -24.27 32.21
CA PRO A 218 -18.30 -23.05 32.37
C PRO A 218 -16.88 -23.37 32.85
N ASP A 219 -15.89 -23.44 31.96
CA ASP A 219 -14.47 -23.43 32.42
C ASP A 219 -13.42 -23.03 31.38
N VAL A 220 -13.83 -22.49 30.22
CA VAL A 220 -12.88 -22.06 29.18
C VAL A 220 -12.69 -20.53 29.25
N MET A 221 -12.12 -20.05 30.35
CA MET A 221 -11.67 -18.65 30.49
C MET A 221 -10.25 -18.55 31.05
N ARG A 222 -9.35 -19.52 30.76
CA ARG A 222 -7.96 -19.48 31.26
C ARG A 222 -6.81 -19.85 30.33
N THR A 223 -7.01 -20.04 29.04
CA THR A 223 -5.89 -20.46 28.15
C THR A 223 -5.73 -19.63 26.87
N CYS A 224 -6.11 -18.35 26.89
CA CYS A 224 -5.75 -17.38 25.86
C CYS A 224 -4.71 -16.37 26.37
N SER A 225 -3.54 -16.82 26.81
CA SER A 225 -2.42 -15.91 27.15
C SER A 225 -1.02 -16.42 26.79
N ALA A 226 -0.85 -17.59 26.15
CA ALA A 226 0.48 -18.20 26.02
C ALA A 226 1.03 -18.36 24.59
N THR A 227 0.43 -17.76 23.55
CA THR A 227 0.89 -17.93 22.16
C THR A 227 1.43 -16.68 21.47
N LEU A 228 1.69 -15.60 22.21
CA LEU A 228 2.20 -14.34 21.62
C LEU A 228 3.71 -14.09 21.72
N ASP A 229 4.47 -14.90 22.47
CA ASP A 229 5.89 -14.57 22.76
C ASP A 229 6.95 -15.36 21.96
N VAL A 230 6.59 -16.29 21.08
CA VAL A 230 7.61 -17.12 20.36
C VAL A 230 8.06 -16.52 19.03
N LYS A 231 7.47 -15.41 18.56
CA LYS A 231 7.81 -14.82 17.24
C LYS A 231 8.83 -13.67 17.27
N LYS A 232 9.32 -13.25 18.43
CA LYS A 232 10.24 -12.10 18.54
C LYS A 232 11.72 -12.45 18.55
N GLU A 233 12.11 -13.65 18.94
CA GLU A 233 13.54 -14.01 19.09
C GLU A 233 14.24 -14.42 17.78
N VAL A 234 13.49 -14.93 16.78
CA VAL A 234 14.12 -15.47 15.56
C VAL A 234 14.57 -14.38 14.57
N ASP A 235 14.01 -13.16 14.67
CA ASP A 235 14.35 -12.06 13.74
C ASP A 235 15.57 -11.22 14.19
N GLU A 236 15.97 -11.23 15.48
CA GLU A 236 17.13 -10.44 15.95
C GLU A 236 18.49 -11.10 15.63
N GLU A 237 18.59 -12.44 15.60
CA GLU A 237 19.84 -13.13 15.27
C GLU A 237 20.25 -12.98 13.79
N LEU A 238 19.29 -12.81 12.88
CA LEU A 238 19.57 -12.62 11.45
C LEU A 238 20.17 -11.22 11.14
N TRP A 239 19.98 -10.25 12.05
CA TRP A 239 20.46 -8.86 11.91
C TRP A 239 21.94 -8.68 12.23
N GLN A 240 22.56 -9.57 13.02
CA GLN A 240 23.98 -9.44 13.38
C GLN A 240 24.93 -10.03 12.34
N MET A 241 24.48 -10.97 11.50
CA MET A 241 25.35 -11.64 10.52
C MET A 241 25.51 -10.92 9.18
N THR A 242 24.64 -9.95 8.84
CA THR A 242 24.64 -9.32 7.51
C THR A 242 25.33 -7.95 7.42
N ASN A 243 25.81 -7.38 8.54
CA ASN A 243 26.37 -6.02 8.59
C ASN A 243 27.91 -5.93 8.59
N PHE A 244 28.65 -7.01 8.31
CA PHE A 244 30.13 -6.97 8.40
C PHE A 244 30.90 -6.92 7.08
N ASN A 245 30.26 -6.73 5.90
CA ASN A 245 31.00 -6.93 4.64
C ASN A 245 30.71 -5.98 3.47
N LEU A 246 30.26 -4.73 3.69
CA LEU A 246 30.04 -3.78 2.58
C LEU A 246 30.72 -2.40 2.72
N ASP A 247 31.57 -2.20 3.71
CA ASP A 247 32.40 -0.98 3.84
C ASP A 247 33.87 -1.25 3.51
N ALA A 248 34.16 -1.48 2.24
CA ALA A 248 35.48 -1.23 1.64
C ALA A 248 35.30 -1.04 0.12
N ASP A 249 36.02 -0.07 -0.45
CA ASP A 249 36.22 0.14 -1.89
C ASP A 249 35.20 0.95 -2.71
N ILE A 250 34.81 2.15 -2.26
CA ILE A 250 34.46 3.22 -3.23
C ILE A 250 34.94 4.62 -2.78
N TRP A 251 36.19 4.79 -2.34
CA TRP A 251 36.80 6.14 -2.25
C TRP A 251 38.33 6.11 -2.39
N THR A 252 38.86 5.86 -3.59
CA THR A 252 40.17 6.39 -3.99
C THR A 252 40.19 6.67 -5.50
N ARG A 253 40.03 7.95 -5.87
CA ARG A 253 40.68 8.61 -7.02
C ARG A 253 40.15 10.03 -7.16
N ARG A 254 40.93 10.98 -6.65
CA ARG A 254 41.14 12.34 -7.19
C ARG A 254 42.08 13.08 -6.23
N TYR A 255 43.38 12.91 -6.45
CA TYR A 255 44.40 13.95 -6.47
C TYR A 255 45.49 13.47 -7.43
#